data_AF-A0A8J6HGQ8-F1
#
_entry.id   AF-A0A8J6HGQ8-F1
#
_cell.length_a   1.000
_cell.length_b   1.000
_cell.length_c   1.000
_cell.angle_alpha   90.00
_cell.angle_beta   90.00
_cell.angle_gamma   90.00
#
_symmetry.space_group_name_H-M   'P 1'
#
loop_
_entity.id
_entity.type
_entity.pdbx_description
1 polymer ?
#
loop_
_entity_poly.entity_id
_entity_poly.type
_entity_poly.pdbx_seq_one_letter_code
_entity_poly.pdbx_strand_id
1 'polypeptide(L)'
;MKEEIMFVSVLTVLFCSISIKMAAVIIDSRDQDLFKYISPTPDENLLLEDQKFWFDLGGAHLENNLKLDQVEKKHFAKNVVILIGDGMGIPTITATRIYKGQRTFGKSGEDHNLAYDKFPNVALVKTYNVDMQVPDSAGTATALFTGAKTRYEAVGLDVKAKKTVADPIVFEKSKLDSIMDWAQRAKKDTGIITTTRITHATPASTYAHVHFREWECDSEIPQEFKPFVKDIARQLIEDAPGNNFKVSN
;
A
#
# COMPACT_ATOMS: atom_id res chain seq x y z
N MET A 1 -28.93 13.10 2.49
CA MET A 1 -27.70 13.04 3.31
C MET A 1 -26.58 12.62 2.39
N LYS A 2 -25.56 13.46 2.19
CA LYS A 2 -24.40 13.10 1.37
C LYS A 2 -23.57 12.07 2.14
N GLU A 3 -23.36 10.91 1.55
CA GLU A 3 -22.47 9.89 2.11
C GLU A 3 -21.03 10.34 1.92
N GLU A 4 -20.39 10.88 2.95
CA GLU A 4 -18.97 11.22 2.89
C GLU A 4 -18.14 9.95 3.12
N ILE A 5 -17.56 9.43 2.04
CA ILE A 5 -16.49 8.42 2.08
C ILE A 5 -15.20 9.18 2.38
N MET A 6 -14.57 8.86 3.51
CA MET A 6 -13.24 9.36 3.81
C MET A 6 -12.22 8.38 3.23
N PHE A 7 -11.52 8.80 2.18
CA PHE A 7 -10.32 8.11 1.74
C PHE A 7 -9.21 8.39 2.76
N VAL A 8 -8.94 7.43 3.63
CA VAL A 8 -7.75 7.47 4.47
C VAL A 8 -6.60 7.07 3.55
N SER A 9 -5.83 8.08 3.15
CA SER A 9 -4.51 8.05 2.49
C SER A 9 -4.14 6.76 1.75
N VAL A 10 -3.83 6.86 0.45
CA VAL A 10 -3.02 5.84 -0.23
C VAL A 10 -1.71 5.70 0.55
N LEU A 11 -1.61 4.66 1.38
CA LEU A 11 -0.37 4.37 2.06
C LEU A 11 0.48 3.57 1.10
N THR A 12 1.35 4.28 0.39
CA THR A 12 2.43 3.67 -0.37
C THR A 12 3.38 2.98 0.62
N VAL A 13 3.35 1.65 0.64
CA VAL A 13 4.33 0.85 1.37
C VAL A 13 5.52 0.61 0.44
N LEU A 14 6.64 1.26 0.80
CA LEU A 14 7.91 1.18 0.08
C LEU A 14 8.58 -0.19 0.32
N PHE A 15 8.69 -1.00 -0.75
CA PHE A 15 9.63 -2.12 -0.82
C PHE A 15 10.81 -1.74 -1.71
N CYS A 16 12.01 -1.80 -1.16
CA CYS A 16 13.24 -1.74 -1.93
C CYS A 16 14.15 -2.87 -1.47
N SER A 17 13.88 -4.10 -1.91
CA SER A 17 14.85 -5.19 -1.86
C SER A 17 16.01 -4.84 -2.78
N ILE A 18 17.00 -4.15 -2.21
CA ILE A 18 18.25 -3.82 -2.90
C ILE A 18 19.03 -5.11 -3.07
N SER A 19 18.98 -5.67 -4.27
CA SER A 19 20.17 -6.25 -4.88
C SER A 19 20.57 -5.30 -6.01
N ILE A 20 21.37 -4.28 -5.70
CA ILE A 20 22.07 -3.49 -6.73
C ILE A 20 22.95 -4.47 -7.50
N LYS A 21 22.50 -4.85 -8.69
CA LYS A 21 23.42 -5.07 -9.81
C LYS A 21 23.36 -3.79 -10.63
N MET A 22 24.42 -3.02 -10.52
CA MET A 22 24.72 -1.86 -11.34
C MET A 22 24.57 -2.25 -12.81
N ALA A 23 23.49 -1.84 -13.45
CA ALA A 23 23.36 -1.88 -14.90
C ALA A 23 24.01 -0.60 -15.43
N ALA A 24 25.31 -0.65 -15.66
CA ALA A 24 25.94 0.27 -16.61
C ALA A 24 25.42 -0.13 -17.99
N VAL A 25 24.42 0.59 -18.49
CA VAL A 25 24.06 0.49 -19.91
C VAL A 25 25.13 1.28 -20.67
N ILE A 26 26.13 0.57 -21.17
CA ILE A 26 26.99 1.08 -22.24
C ILE A 26 26.08 1.11 -23.48
N ILE A 27 25.60 2.31 -23.83
CA ILE A 27 24.74 2.53 -24.99
C ILE A 27 25.64 2.46 -26.23
N ASP A 28 25.50 1.37 -27.00
CA ASP A 28 26.07 1.22 -28.33
C ASP A 28 25.40 2.24 -29.27
N SER A 29 26.19 2.94 -30.08
CA SER A 29 25.73 4.01 -30.98
C SER A 29 24.88 3.52 -32.17
N ARG A 30 24.43 2.27 -32.14
CA ARG A 30 23.72 1.59 -33.23
C ARG A 30 22.21 1.43 -33.01
N ASP A 31 21.67 1.79 -31.84
CA ASP A 31 20.23 1.70 -31.52
C ASP A 31 19.47 3.02 -31.71
N GLN A 32 19.62 3.67 -32.88
CA GLN A 32 18.92 4.93 -33.17
C GLN A 32 17.39 4.79 -33.28
N ASP A 33 16.87 3.57 -33.47
CA ASP A 33 15.42 3.34 -33.63
C ASP A 33 14.66 3.22 -32.29
N LEU A 34 15.34 2.93 -31.17
CA LEU A 34 14.73 2.88 -29.83
C LEU A 34 14.41 4.27 -29.27
N PHE A 35 15.09 5.32 -29.75
CA PHE A 35 14.85 6.70 -29.32
C PHE A 35 13.63 7.35 -29.97
N LYS A 36 13.11 6.81 -31.09
CA LYS A 36 11.91 7.35 -31.74
C LYS A 36 10.63 7.20 -30.90
N TYR A 37 10.61 6.26 -29.97
CA TYR A 37 9.45 5.99 -29.11
C TYR A 37 9.50 6.70 -27.75
N ILE A 38 10.60 7.41 -27.42
CA ILE A 38 10.83 7.94 -26.06
C ILE A 38 10.60 9.46 -25.95
N SER A 39 10.37 10.16 -27.06
CA SER A 39 9.97 11.57 -26.99
C SER A 39 8.99 11.84 -28.12
N PRO A 40 7.68 12.02 -27.85
CA PRO A 40 6.83 12.68 -28.83
C PRO A 40 7.53 14.00 -29.18
N THR A 41 7.86 14.17 -30.45
CA THR A 41 8.30 15.46 -30.99
C THR A 41 7.32 16.52 -30.50
N PRO A 42 7.80 17.68 -29.97
CA PRO A 42 6.90 18.73 -29.54
C PRO A 42 5.96 19.07 -30.69
N ASP A 43 4.69 18.73 -30.54
CA ASP A 43 3.64 19.14 -31.46
C ASP A 43 3.66 20.67 -31.49
N GLU A 44 3.84 21.29 -32.66
CA GLU A 44 3.87 22.74 -32.82
C GLU A 44 2.55 23.42 -32.40
N ASN A 45 1.50 22.63 -32.14
CA ASN A 45 0.23 23.08 -31.53
C ASN A 45 0.13 22.87 -30.00
N LEU A 46 1.22 22.49 -29.32
CA LEU A 46 1.25 22.47 -27.86
C LEU A 46 1.02 23.89 -27.32
N LEU A 47 0.10 24.01 -26.36
CA LEU A 47 -0.08 25.20 -25.54
C LEU A 47 1.30 25.72 -25.12
N LEU A 48 1.61 26.97 -25.45
CA LEU A 48 2.87 27.59 -25.05
C LEU A 48 2.90 27.67 -23.52
N GLU A 49 3.71 26.82 -22.88
CA GLU A 49 3.94 26.82 -21.44
C GLU A 49 4.89 27.96 -21.02
N ASP A 50 4.51 29.18 -21.38
CA ASP A 50 5.26 30.39 -21.06
C ASP A 50 5.15 30.80 -19.58
N GLN A 51 5.77 31.93 -19.23
CA GLN A 51 5.71 32.48 -17.88
C GLN A 51 4.27 32.69 -17.38
N LYS A 52 3.36 33.14 -18.26
CA LYS A 52 1.97 33.43 -17.88
C LYS A 52 1.23 32.14 -17.55
N PHE A 53 1.41 31.10 -18.36
CA PHE A 53 0.84 29.77 -18.11
C PHE A 53 1.19 29.25 -16.71
N TRP A 54 2.48 29.25 -16.35
CA TRP A 54 2.93 28.75 -15.05
C TRP A 54 2.46 29.61 -13.87
N PHE A 55 2.40 30.94 -14.06
CA PHE A 55 1.89 31.85 -13.04
C PHE A 55 0.39 31.62 -12.78
N ASP A 56 -0.41 31.50 -13.85
CA ASP A 56 -1.85 31.25 -13.75
C ASP A 56 -2.13 29.87 -13.11
N LEU A 57 -1.39 28.84 -13.50
CA LEU A 57 -1.51 27.49 -12.92
C LEU A 57 -1.19 27.50 -11.43
N GLY A 58 -0.11 28.19 -11.02
CA GLY A 58 0.25 28.36 -9.62
C GLY A 58 -0.82 29.10 -8.82
N GLY A 59 -1.38 30.18 -9.39
CA GLY A 59 -2.50 30.92 -8.81
C GLY A 59 -3.74 30.04 -8.59
N ALA A 60 -4.11 29.24 -9.60
CA ALA A 60 -5.23 28.31 -9.49
C ALA A 60 -4.99 27.23 -8.41
N HIS A 61 -3.78 26.69 -8.29
CA HIS A 61 -3.45 25.74 -7.22
C HIS A 61 -3.54 26.38 -5.83
N LEU A 62 -3.04 27.60 -5.66
CA LEU A 62 -3.14 28.33 -4.39
C LEU A 62 -4.59 28.58 -3.99
N GLU A 63 -5.43 29.06 -4.92
CA GLU A 63 -6.86 29.27 -4.67
C GLU A 63 -7.57 27.98 -4.26
N ASN A 64 -7.21 26.85 -4.88
CA ASN A 64 -7.77 25.56 -4.53
C ASN A 64 -7.34 25.11 -3.12
N ASN A 65 -6.07 25.31 -2.75
CA ASN A 65 -5.57 24.97 -1.42
C ASN A 65 -6.22 25.82 -0.32
N LEU A 66 -6.38 27.13 -0.54
CA LEU A 66 -7.04 28.03 0.42
C LEU A 66 -8.50 27.64 0.69
N LYS A 67 -9.20 27.07 -0.31
CA LYS A 67 -10.56 26.55 -0.13
C LYS A 67 -10.60 25.30 0.74
N LEU A 68 -9.53 24.49 0.75
CA LEU A 68 -9.46 23.27 1.57
C LEU A 68 -9.27 23.58 3.06
N ASP A 69 -8.41 24.55 3.38
CA ASP A 69 -8.10 24.95 4.77
C ASP A 69 -9.31 25.52 5.52
N GLN A 70 -10.26 26.12 4.80
CA GLN A 70 -11.48 26.68 5.40
C GLN A 70 -12.51 25.62 5.79
N VAL A 71 -12.30 24.36 5.41
CA VAL A 71 -13.23 23.27 5.66
C VAL A 71 -12.87 22.62 7.00
N GLU A 72 -13.24 23.25 8.12
CA GLU A 72 -13.20 22.63 9.46
C GLU A 72 -14.10 21.39 9.51
N LYS A 73 -13.58 20.22 9.13
CA LYS A 73 -14.36 18.97 9.24
C LYS A 73 -14.08 18.28 10.56
N LYS A 74 -14.79 18.70 11.62
CA LYS A 74 -15.08 17.87 12.79
C LYS A 74 -16.16 16.81 12.46
N HIS A 75 -15.97 16.07 11.38
CA HIS A 75 -16.86 14.97 11.02
C HIS A 75 -16.12 13.65 11.19
N PHE A 76 -16.72 12.74 11.96
CA PHE A 76 -16.22 11.38 12.11
C PHE A 76 -16.42 10.60 10.81
N ALA A 77 -15.41 9.82 10.40
CA ALA A 77 -15.50 8.97 9.22
C ALA A 77 -16.59 7.90 9.40
N LYS A 78 -17.61 7.89 8.55
CA LYS A 78 -18.56 6.77 8.49
C LYS A 78 -17.88 5.52 7.92
N ASN A 79 -17.13 5.71 6.83
CA ASN A 79 -16.47 4.68 6.03
C ASN A 79 -14.98 5.00 5.90
N VAL A 80 -14.16 3.96 5.89
CA VAL A 80 -12.71 4.03 5.67
C VAL A 80 -12.36 3.10 4.53
N VAL A 81 -11.68 3.62 3.50
CA VAL A 81 -11.13 2.84 2.39
C VAL A 81 -9.63 3.07 2.35
N ILE A 82 -8.86 1.97 2.44
CA ILE A 82 -7.40 1.98 2.39
C ILE A 82 -6.97 1.32 1.08
N LEU A 83 -6.24 2.06 0.25
CA LEU A 83 -5.69 1.57 -1.00
C LEU A 83 -4.19 1.34 -0.84
N ILE A 84 -3.75 0.11 -1.10
CA ILE A 84 -2.35 -0.30 -0.96
C ILE A 84 -1.80 -0.66 -2.34
N GLY A 85 -0.81 0.10 -2.80
CA GLY A 85 0.04 -0.32 -3.91
C GLY A 85 1.26 -1.06 -3.35
N ASP A 86 1.23 -2.40 -3.38
CA ASP A 86 2.34 -3.23 -2.92
C ASP A 86 3.59 -2.95 -3.78
N GLY A 87 4.65 -2.42 -3.15
CA GLY A 87 5.88 -2.02 -3.84
C GLY A 87 5.79 -0.72 -4.64
N MET A 88 4.72 0.05 -4.49
CA MET A 88 4.45 1.24 -5.32
C MET A 88 5.17 2.50 -4.84
N GLY A 89 6.50 2.48 -4.77
CA GLY A 89 7.31 3.64 -4.36
C GLY A 89 7.15 4.89 -5.25
N ILE A 90 7.70 6.03 -4.83
CA ILE A 90 7.64 7.29 -5.58
C ILE A 90 8.08 7.15 -7.06
N PRO A 91 9.18 6.42 -7.40
CA PRO A 91 9.54 6.21 -8.80
C PRO A 91 8.45 5.49 -9.60
N THR A 92 7.82 4.46 -9.01
CA THR A 92 6.72 3.71 -9.61
C THR A 92 5.51 4.61 -9.87
N ILE A 93 5.20 5.51 -8.94
CA ILE A 93 4.09 6.48 -9.10
C ILE A 93 4.37 7.41 -10.28
N THR A 94 5.56 8.02 -10.34
CA THR A 94 5.93 8.92 -11.45
C THR A 94 5.94 8.20 -12.80
N ALA A 95 6.51 6.99 -12.86
CA ALA A 95 6.49 6.18 -14.08
C ALA A 95 5.06 5.84 -14.52
N THR A 96 4.18 5.48 -13.58
CA THR A 96 2.76 5.18 -13.85
C THR A 96 2.02 6.41 -14.37
N ARG A 97 2.30 7.60 -13.82
CA ARG A 97 1.72 8.87 -14.27
C ARG A 97 2.04 9.14 -15.73
N ILE A 98 3.33 9.09 -16.09
CA ILE A 98 3.81 9.30 -17.45
C ILE A 98 3.20 8.26 -18.40
N TYR A 99 3.31 6.97 -18.05
CA TYR A 99 2.77 5.88 -18.84
C TYR A 99 1.28 6.05 -19.11
N LYS A 100 0.48 6.39 -18.08
CA LYS A 100 -0.97 6.59 -18.22
C LYS A 100 -1.29 7.81 -19.07
N GLY A 101 -0.56 8.90 -18.89
CA GLY A 101 -0.70 10.14 -19.67
C GLY A 101 -0.50 9.88 -21.16
N GLN A 102 0.61 9.22 -21.50
CA GLN A 102 0.95 8.81 -22.87
C GLN A 102 -0.10 7.86 -23.44
N ARG A 103 -0.43 6.79 -22.71
CA ARG A 103 -1.30 5.72 -23.21
C ARG A 103 -2.75 6.15 -23.43
N THR A 104 -3.24 7.07 -22.61
CA THR A 104 -4.67 7.47 -22.59
C THR A 104 -4.91 8.72 -23.44
N PHE A 105 -3.98 9.68 -23.44
CA PHE A 105 -4.18 11.00 -24.04
C PHE A 105 -3.24 11.31 -25.21
N GLY A 106 -2.27 10.43 -25.50
CA GLY A 106 -1.28 10.67 -26.56
C GLY A 106 -0.37 11.88 -26.30
N LYS A 107 -0.32 12.36 -25.05
CA LYS A 107 0.53 13.47 -24.61
C LYS A 107 1.89 12.95 -24.11
N SER A 108 2.80 13.86 -23.80
CA SER A 108 4.11 13.53 -23.19
C SER A 108 3.96 12.79 -21.85
N GLY A 109 2.93 13.14 -21.06
CA GLY A 109 2.45 12.39 -19.90
C GLY A 109 2.94 12.90 -18.54
N GLU A 110 3.96 13.76 -18.51
CA GLU A 110 4.48 14.39 -17.29
C GLU A 110 3.45 15.32 -16.63
N ASP A 111 2.60 15.96 -17.43
CA ASP A 111 1.51 16.85 -17.01
C ASP A 111 0.26 16.08 -16.52
N HIS A 112 0.23 14.76 -16.69
CA HIS A 112 -0.92 13.95 -16.31
C HIS A 112 -1.04 13.83 -14.79
N ASN A 113 -2.26 13.72 -14.26
CA ASN A 113 -2.50 13.46 -12.84
C ASN A 113 -3.22 12.12 -12.66
N LEU A 114 -2.68 11.27 -11.78
CA LEU A 114 -3.34 10.06 -11.32
C LEU A 114 -4.54 10.42 -10.43
N ALA A 115 -5.44 9.46 -10.20
CA ALA A 115 -6.64 9.70 -9.41
C ALA A 115 -6.32 10.18 -7.98
N TYR A 116 -5.28 9.61 -7.38
CA TYR A 116 -4.80 9.95 -6.05
C TYR A 116 -3.82 11.12 -6.01
N ASP A 117 -3.31 11.62 -7.15
CA ASP A 117 -2.55 12.89 -7.19
C ASP A 117 -3.44 14.08 -6.80
N LYS A 118 -4.76 13.92 -6.88
CA LYS A 118 -5.76 14.92 -6.50
C LYS A 118 -6.11 14.90 -5.01
N PHE A 119 -5.51 14.00 -4.23
CA PHE A 119 -5.78 13.95 -2.79
C PHE A 119 -5.14 15.16 -2.11
N PRO A 120 -5.86 15.85 -1.20
CA PRO A 120 -5.39 17.11 -0.62
C PRO A 120 -4.25 16.90 0.39
N ASN A 121 -4.11 15.69 0.92
CA ASN A 121 -3.14 15.37 1.97
C ASN A 121 -2.14 14.33 1.47
N VAL A 122 -0.86 14.60 1.70
CA VAL A 122 0.25 13.69 1.41
C VAL A 122 1.14 13.57 2.64
N ALA A 123 1.66 12.37 2.88
CA ALA A 123 2.61 12.11 3.95
C ALA A 123 3.66 11.11 3.47
N LEU A 124 4.88 11.24 4.01
CA LEU A 124 5.94 10.25 3.86
C LEU A 124 5.95 9.32 5.07
N VAL A 125 6.10 8.02 4.83
CA VAL A 125 6.06 7.00 5.88
C VAL A 125 7.36 6.21 5.94
N LYS A 126 7.87 6.01 7.16
CA LYS A 126 9.10 5.24 7.44
C LYS A 126 8.76 3.75 7.58
N THR A 127 9.18 2.95 6.60
CA THR A 127 8.68 1.57 6.43
C THR A 127 9.50 0.46 7.10
N TYR A 128 10.67 0.75 7.68
CA TYR A 128 11.54 -0.26 8.31
C TYR A 128 10.79 -1.22 9.28
N ASN A 129 11.15 -2.50 9.28
CA ASN A 129 10.74 -3.44 10.34
C ASN A 129 11.64 -3.28 11.55
N VAL A 130 11.24 -3.83 12.71
CA VAL A 130 12.03 -3.67 13.94
C VAL A 130 13.42 -4.30 13.86
N ASP A 131 13.62 -5.23 12.93
CA ASP A 131 14.82 -6.02 12.72
C ASP A 131 15.42 -5.92 11.31
N MET A 132 14.75 -5.23 10.38
CA MET A 132 15.23 -5.04 9.01
C MET A 132 15.00 -3.60 8.52
N GLN A 133 16.04 -3.00 7.94
CA GLN A 133 15.96 -1.66 7.35
C GLN A 133 15.10 -1.66 6.07
N VAL A 134 15.30 -2.68 5.23
CA VAL A 134 14.44 -2.97 4.09
C VAL A 134 13.35 -3.92 4.57
N PRO A 135 12.09 -3.49 4.60
CA PRO A 135 11.03 -4.31 5.15
C PRO A 135 10.48 -5.33 4.14
N ASP A 136 9.58 -6.20 4.62
CA ASP A 136 8.68 -6.99 3.77
C ASP A 136 7.19 -6.61 3.94
N SER A 137 6.34 -7.17 3.07
CA SER A 137 4.89 -6.94 3.09
C SER A 137 4.22 -7.31 4.40
N ALA A 138 4.66 -8.35 5.10
CA ALA A 138 4.02 -8.79 6.33
C ALA A 138 4.21 -7.79 7.47
N GLY A 139 5.46 -7.40 7.74
CA GLY A 139 5.71 -6.53 8.88
C GLY A 139 5.23 -5.09 8.64
N THR A 140 5.21 -4.62 7.40
CA THR A 140 4.67 -3.30 7.04
C THR A 140 3.14 -3.27 7.03
N ALA A 141 2.48 -4.30 6.48
CA ALA A 141 1.02 -4.39 6.54
C ALA A 141 0.54 -4.56 7.98
N THR A 142 1.25 -5.32 8.81
CA THR A 142 0.99 -5.39 10.25
C THR A 142 1.10 -4.00 10.90
N ALA A 143 2.15 -3.23 10.61
CA ALA A 143 2.29 -1.87 11.12
C ALA A 143 1.15 -0.95 10.65
N LEU A 144 0.75 -1.05 9.39
CA LEU A 144 -0.33 -0.25 8.81
C LEU A 144 -1.69 -0.56 9.45
N PHE A 145 -2.04 -1.83 9.58
CA PHE A 145 -3.37 -2.23 10.00
C PHE A 145 -3.55 -2.32 11.51
N THR A 146 -2.49 -2.61 12.26
CA THR A 146 -2.56 -2.77 13.74
C THR A 146 -2.02 -1.55 14.48
N GLY A 147 -1.26 -0.68 13.81
CA GLY A 147 -0.58 0.46 14.42
C GLY A 147 0.73 0.10 15.14
N ALA A 148 1.14 -1.17 15.17
CA ALA A 148 2.38 -1.61 15.82
C ALA A 148 3.37 -2.21 14.82
N LYS A 149 4.62 -1.73 14.84
CA LYS A 149 5.71 -2.33 14.05
C LYS A 149 6.06 -3.72 14.58
N THR A 150 6.36 -4.62 13.67
CA THR A 150 6.79 -5.98 13.99
C THR A 150 8.02 -6.40 13.18
N ARG A 151 8.40 -7.66 13.37
CA ARG A 151 9.51 -8.36 12.72
C ARG A 151 9.22 -8.62 11.26
N TYR A 152 10.30 -8.71 10.49
CA TYR A 152 10.28 -9.20 9.11
C TYR A 152 9.56 -10.55 9.03
N GLU A 153 8.69 -10.71 8.03
CA GLU A 153 7.83 -11.88 7.76
C GLU A 153 6.71 -12.19 8.77
N ALA A 154 6.62 -11.50 9.90
CA ALA A 154 5.57 -11.72 10.89
C ALA A 154 4.26 -11.02 10.49
N VAL A 155 3.13 -11.71 10.65
CA VAL A 155 1.79 -11.20 10.30
C VAL A 155 0.96 -11.09 11.57
N GLY A 156 0.47 -9.88 11.89
CA GLY A 156 -0.49 -9.66 12.98
C GLY A 156 0.05 -9.96 14.40
N LEU A 157 1.36 -10.12 14.55
CA LEU A 157 2.01 -10.43 15.83
C LEU A 157 2.95 -9.31 16.25
N ASP A 158 3.10 -9.09 17.55
CA ASP A 158 4.09 -8.20 18.14
C ASP A 158 5.51 -8.80 18.06
N VAL A 159 6.51 -8.02 18.47
CA VAL A 159 7.93 -8.37 18.35
C VAL A 159 8.38 -9.56 19.20
N LYS A 160 7.56 -10.00 20.18
CA LYS A 160 7.91 -11.09 21.10
C LYS A 160 7.74 -12.46 20.44
N ALA A 161 6.81 -12.59 19.49
CA ALA A 161 6.60 -13.79 18.72
C ALA A 161 7.75 -13.97 17.71
N LYS A 162 8.73 -14.79 18.07
CA LYS A 162 9.86 -15.13 17.20
C LYS A 162 9.53 -16.37 16.40
N LYS A 163 9.85 -16.35 15.09
CA LYS A 163 9.73 -17.51 14.19
C LYS A 163 10.43 -18.79 14.69
N THR A 164 11.44 -18.66 15.55
CA THR A 164 12.22 -19.78 16.09
C THR A 164 11.76 -20.29 17.45
N VAL A 165 10.70 -19.71 18.03
CA VAL A 165 10.24 -20.04 19.39
C VAL A 165 8.79 -20.47 19.34
N ALA A 166 8.55 -21.78 19.46
CA ALA A 166 7.22 -22.35 19.59
C ALA A 166 6.74 -22.30 21.05
N ASP A 167 6.17 -21.16 21.44
CA ASP A 167 5.58 -20.96 22.77
C ASP A 167 4.12 -20.45 22.63
N PRO A 168 3.12 -21.26 23.01
CA PRO A 168 1.71 -20.89 22.87
C PRO A 168 1.31 -19.70 23.75
N ILE A 169 1.97 -19.50 24.90
CA ILE A 169 1.68 -18.38 25.81
C ILE A 169 2.21 -17.09 25.21
N VAL A 170 3.40 -17.12 24.63
CA VAL A 170 3.96 -15.96 23.92
C VAL A 170 3.14 -15.64 22.69
N PHE A 171 2.80 -16.65 21.88
CA PHE A 171 1.97 -16.47 20.68
C PHE A 171 0.66 -15.74 20.99
N GLU A 172 -0.09 -16.20 22.00
CA GLU A 172 -1.37 -15.60 22.36
C GLU A 172 -1.22 -14.14 22.82
N LYS A 173 -0.21 -13.87 23.66
CA LYS A 173 0.07 -12.51 24.16
C LYS A 173 0.63 -11.56 23.11
N SER A 174 1.06 -12.08 21.97
CA SER A 174 1.65 -11.32 20.88
C SER A 174 0.63 -10.93 19.81
N LYS A 175 -0.61 -11.44 19.84
CA LYS A 175 -1.63 -11.08 18.84
C LYS A 175 -1.98 -9.59 18.90
N LEU A 176 -2.07 -8.97 17.73
CA LEU A 176 -2.37 -7.55 17.56
C LEU A 176 -3.69 -7.36 16.84
N ASP A 177 -4.64 -6.65 17.47
CA ASP A 177 -5.91 -6.28 16.82
C ASP A 177 -5.66 -5.36 15.61
N SER A 178 -6.18 -5.74 14.46
CA SER A 178 -6.17 -4.93 13.24
C SER A 178 -7.33 -3.94 13.24
N ILE A 179 -7.27 -2.92 12.37
CA ILE A 179 -8.37 -1.98 12.13
C ILE A 179 -9.70 -2.68 11.79
N MET A 180 -9.64 -3.90 11.22
CA MET A 180 -10.84 -4.69 10.95
C MET A 180 -11.46 -5.22 12.25
N ASP A 181 -10.66 -5.66 13.22
CA ASP A 181 -11.15 -6.05 14.55
C ASP A 181 -11.84 -4.87 15.26
N TRP A 182 -11.24 -3.68 15.18
CA TRP A 182 -11.83 -2.46 15.73
C TRP A 182 -13.14 -2.10 15.02
N ALA A 183 -13.18 -2.20 13.68
CA ALA A 183 -14.38 -1.92 12.89
C ALA A 183 -15.52 -2.90 13.19
N GLN A 184 -15.23 -4.21 13.27
CA GLN A 184 -16.23 -5.23 13.58
C GLN A 184 -16.77 -5.10 15.01
N ARG A 185 -15.90 -4.83 16.00
CA ARG A 185 -16.35 -4.50 17.38
C ARG A 185 -17.25 -3.27 17.42
N ALA A 186 -17.00 -2.30 16.54
CA ALA A 186 -17.85 -1.13 16.33
C ALA A 186 -19.08 -1.41 15.44
N LYS A 187 -19.38 -2.68 15.13
CA LYS A 187 -20.52 -3.14 14.31
C LYS A 187 -20.52 -2.56 12.89
N LYS A 188 -19.34 -2.33 12.31
CA LYS A 188 -19.19 -1.93 10.91
C LYS A 188 -18.95 -3.16 10.03
N ASP A 189 -19.43 -3.08 8.80
CA ASP A 189 -19.06 -4.05 7.77
C ASP A 189 -17.59 -3.86 7.38
N THR A 190 -16.93 -4.98 7.10
CA THR A 190 -15.52 -5.04 6.74
C THR A 190 -15.34 -5.98 5.55
N GLY A 191 -14.28 -5.74 4.78
CA GLY A 191 -13.96 -6.59 3.64
C GLY A 191 -12.60 -6.24 3.05
N ILE A 192 -12.07 -7.18 2.27
CA ILE A 192 -10.78 -7.08 1.60
C ILE A 192 -10.96 -7.42 0.12
N ILE A 193 -10.23 -6.67 -0.72
CA ILE A 193 -10.14 -6.91 -2.16
C ILE A 193 -8.67 -6.84 -2.53
N THR A 194 -8.16 -7.85 -3.22
CA THR A 194 -6.76 -7.92 -3.65
C THR A 194 -6.62 -8.53 -5.04
N THR A 195 -5.49 -8.29 -5.69
CA THR A 195 -5.07 -9.01 -6.92
C THR A 195 -4.12 -10.17 -6.63
N THR A 196 -3.67 -10.31 -5.38
CA THR A 196 -2.84 -11.42 -4.91
C THR A 196 -3.71 -12.58 -4.42
N ARG A 197 -3.09 -13.65 -3.92
CA ARG A 197 -3.80 -14.60 -3.05
C ARG A 197 -4.37 -13.85 -1.84
N ILE A 198 -5.55 -14.22 -1.38
CA ILE A 198 -6.19 -13.62 -0.19
C ILE A 198 -5.44 -13.95 1.12
N THR A 199 -4.64 -15.01 1.07
CA THR A 199 -3.72 -15.48 2.11
C THR A 199 -2.34 -14.82 2.04
N HIS A 200 -2.06 -14.01 1.01
CA HIS A 200 -0.81 -13.25 0.93
C HIS A 200 -0.67 -12.29 2.13
N ALA A 201 0.56 -11.95 2.50
CA ALA A 201 0.86 -11.16 3.69
C ALA A 201 0.02 -9.87 3.84
N THR A 202 -0.11 -9.08 2.77
CA THR A 202 -0.82 -7.79 2.81
C THR A 202 -2.30 -7.91 3.22
N PRO A 203 -3.14 -8.73 2.54
CA PRO A 203 -4.50 -8.99 3.02
C PRO A 203 -4.50 -9.77 4.35
N ALA A 204 -3.61 -10.74 4.56
CA ALA A 204 -3.54 -11.54 5.77
C ALA A 204 -3.32 -10.69 7.04
N SER A 205 -2.52 -9.62 6.98
CA SER A 205 -2.32 -8.71 8.12
C SER A 205 -3.59 -8.00 8.61
N THR A 206 -4.71 -8.12 7.90
CA THR A 206 -6.00 -7.60 8.37
C THR A 206 -6.77 -8.59 9.25
N TYR A 207 -6.40 -9.88 9.28
CA TYR A 207 -7.15 -10.90 10.00
C TYR A 207 -6.34 -12.03 10.64
N ALA A 208 -5.11 -12.28 10.19
CA ALA A 208 -4.33 -13.43 10.59
C ALA A 208 -3.20 -13.08 11.56
N HIS A 209 -2.83 -14.06 12.36
CA HIS A 209 -1.71 -14.04 13.30
C HIS A 209 -0.81 -15.24 13.05
N VAL A 210 0.33 -15.03 12.39
CA VAL A 210 1.32 -16.10 12.13
C VAL A 210 2.75 -15.58 12.27
N HIS A 211 3.64 -16.47 12.73
CA HIS A 211 5.06 -16.16 12.90
C HIS A 211 5.81 -16.02 11.58
N PHE A 212 5.25 -16.58 10.51
CA PHE A 212 5.85 -16.57 9.17
C PHE A 212 4.76 -16.48 8.11
N ARG A 213 4.84 -15.45 7.26
CA ARG A 213 3.87 -15.14 6.20
C ARG A 213 3.59 -16.27 5.21
N GLU A 214 4.52 -17.20 5.02
CA GLU A 214 4.35 -18.31 4.08
C GLU A 214 3.51 -19.46 4.67
N TRP A 215 3.04 -19.35 5.93
CA TRP A 215 2.07 -20.27 6.52
C TRP A 215 0.66 -20.04 5.97
N GLU A 216 0.53 -19.94 4.64
CA GLU A 216 -0.72 -19.74 3.92
C GLU A 216 -1.64 -20.97 4.02
N CYS A 217 -1.05 -22.17 4.09
CA CYS A 217 -1.74 -23.44 4.31
C CYS A 217 -1.02 -24.31 5.36
N ASP A 218 -1.70 -25.34 5.84
CA ASP A 218 -1.27 -26.20 6.95
C ASP A 218 0.00 -27.01 6.65
N SER A 219 0.31 -27.27 5.37
CA SER A 219 1.54 -27.95 4.94
C SER A 219 2.81 -27.21 5.32
N GLU A 220 2.75 -25.87 5.36
CA GLU A 220 3.92 -25.01 5.57
C GLU A 220 4.23 -24.76 7.05
N ILE A 221 3.31 -25.12 7.96
CA ILE A 221 3.47 -24.92 9.40
C ILE A 221 4.37 -26.03 9.99
N PRO A 222 5.46 -25.69 10.70
CA PRO A 222 6.27 -26.66 11.41
C PRO A 222 5.47 -27.38 12.50
N GLN A 223 5.80 -28.65 12.76
CA GLN A 223 5.03 -29.53 13.64
C GLN A 223 4.90 -29.00 15.06
N GLU A 224 5.91 -28.28 15.55
CA GLU A 224 5.91 -27.66 16.87
C GLU A 224 4.90 -26.51 17.01
N PHE A 225 4.48 -25.86 15.91
CA PHE A 225 3.50 -24.77 15.93
C PHE A 225 2.06 -25.24 15.66
N LYS A 226 1.89 -26.34 14.90
CA LYS A 226 0.56 -26.87 14.53
C LYS A 226 -0.44 -27.07 15.69
N PRO A 227 -0.02 -27.40 16.93
CA PRO A 227 -0.96 -27.56 18.04
C PRO A 227 -1.68 -26.26 18.45
N PHE A 228 -1.13 -25.08 18.14
CA PHE A 228 -1.67 -23.81 18.62
C PHE A 228 -1.73 -22.68 17.56
N VAL A 229 -1.16 -22.89 16.37
CA VAL A 229 -1.25 -21.95 15.24
C VAL A 229 -2.05 -22.58 14.11
N LYS A 230 -3.07 -21.87 13.63
CA LYS A 230 -3.76 -22.20 12.38
C LYS A 230 -3.07 -21.50 11.21
N ASP A 231 -3.12 -22.09 10.02
CA ASP A 231 -2.68 -21.42 8.80
C ASP A 231 -3.57 -20.23 8.45
N ILE A 232 -3.06 -19.33 7.61
CA ILE A 232 -3.75 -18.10 7.24
C ILE A 232 -5.12 -18.40 6.60
N ALA A 233 -5.23 -19.42 5.74
CA ALA A 233 -6.50 -19.78 5.12
C ALA A 233 -7.55 -20.20 6.15
N ARG A 234 -7.17 -21.02 7.14
CA ARG A 234 -8.06 -21.39 8.25
C ARG A 234 -8.44 -20.19 9.12
N GLN A 235 -7.51 -19.28 9.41
CA GLN A 235 -7.84 -18.08 10.18
C GLN A 235 -8.85 -17.19 9.45
N LEU A 236 -8.79 -17.11 8.11
CA LEU A 236 -9.75 -16.36 7.31
C LEU A 236 -11.19 -16.88 7.47
N ILE A 237 -11.38 -18.19 7.54
CA ILE A 237 -12.73 -18.80 7.53
C ILE A 237 -13.24 -19.18 8.92
N GLU A 238 -12.34 -19.46 9.86
CA GLU A 238 -12.69 -19.96 11.19
C GLU A 238 -12.68 -18.86 12.25
N ASP A 239 -11.77 -17.88 12.14
CA ASP A 239 -11.48 -16.92 13.20
C ASP A 239 -11.97 -15.51 12.84
N ALA A 240 -12.33 -14.73 13.86
CA ALA A 240 -12.54 -13.30 13.70
C ALA A 240 -11.19 -12.59 13.58
N PRO A 241 -11.06 -11.55 12.74
CA PRO A 241 -12.14 -10.88 12.01
C PRO A 241 -12.47 -11.51 10.66
N GLY A 242 -11.65 -12.45 10.14
CA GLY A 242 -11.78 -13.00 8.79
C GLY A 242 -13.16 -13.60 8.49
N ASN A 243 -13.67 -14.43 9.40
CA ASN A 243 -14.93 -15.16 9.23
C ASN A 243 -16.18 -14.26 9.19
N ASN A 244 -16.04 -12.97 9.53
CA ASN A 244 -17.10 -11.98 9.55
C ASN A 244 -17.02 -10.98 8.39
N PHE A 245 -16.03 -11.11 7.50
CA PHE A 245 -15.92 -10.26 6.32
C PHE A 245 -17.14 -10.40 5.41
N LYS A 246 -17.66 -9.26 4.94
CA LYS A 246 -18.78 -9.22 3.98
C LYS A 246 -18.31 -9.41 2.55
N VAL A 247 -17.05 -9.09 2.28
CA VAL A 247 -16.40 -9.20 0.98
C VAL A 247 -14.97 -9.68 1.18
N SER A 248 -14.59 -10.70 0.43
CA SER A 248 -13.25 -11.28 0.41
C SER A 248 -12.97 -11.79 -1.00
N ASN A 249 -12.31 -10.97 -1.84
CA ASN A 249 -12.01 -11.29 -3.24
C ASN A 249 -10.54 -11.05 -3.56
#